data_AF-A0A954QF97-F1
#
_entry.id   AF-A0A954QF97-F1
#
_cell.length_a   1.000
_cell.length_b   1.000
_cell.length_c   1.000
_cell.angle_alpha   90.00
_cell.angle_beta   90.00
_cell.angle_gamma   90.00
#
_symmetry.space_group_name_H-M   'P 1'
#
loop_
_entity.id
_entity.type
_entity.pdbx_description
1 polymer ?
#
loop_
_entity_poly.entity_id
_entity_poly.type
_entity_poly.pdbx_seq_one_letter_code
_entity_poly.pdbx_strand_id
1 'polypeptide(L)'
;MPERIEKLRATVTELEAELASLAELDEPTRALLEEAVSELQATLAKQPAEIEHQSLTERLSESAEAFESSHPTLYGLVKRTIDALAQMGI
;
A
#
# COMPACT_ATOMS: atom_id res chain seq x y z
N MET A 1 -5.62 -17.29 9.54
CA MET A 1 -6.62 -16.23 9.73
C MET A 1 -6.87 -15.55 8.38
N PRO A 2 -7.64 -16.18 7.47
CA PRO A 2 -7.86 -15.67 6.09
C PRO A 2 -8.57 -14.30 6.06
N GLU A 3 -9.44 -14.01 7.02
CA GLU A 3 -10.18 -12.74 7.11
C GLU A 3 -9.27 -11.49 7.17
N ARG A 4 -8.06 -11.61 7.74
CA ARG A 4 -7.12 -10.48 7.84
C ARG A 4 -6.45 -10.18 6.50
N ILE A 5 -6.10 -11.22 5.74
CA ILE A 5 -5.54 -11.11 4.38
C ILE A 5 -6.58 -10.50 3.45
N GLU A 6 -7.84 -10.92 3.53
CA GLU A 6 -8.92 -10.35 2.73
C GLU A 6 -9.18 -8.88 3.05
N LYS A 7 -9.11 -8.49 4.33
CA LYS A 7 -9.26 -7.09 4.75
C LYS A 7 -8.11 -6.21 4.25
N LEU A 8 -6.87 -6.71 4.32
CA LEU A 8 -5.73 -6.00 3.76
C LEU A 8 -5.87 -5.86 2.24
N ARG A 9 -6.25 -6.94 1.54
CA ARG A 9 -6.49 -6.91 0.09
C ARG A 9 -7.57 -5.89 -0.29
N ALA A 10 -8.65 -5.80 0.50
CA ALA A 10 -9.68 -4.78 0.31
C ALA A 10 -9.12 -3.36 0.48
N THR A 11 -8.33 -3.12 1.54
CA THR A 11 -7.73 -1.80 1.82
C THR A 11 -6.75 -1.39 0.73
N VAL A 12 -5.93 -2.32 0.23
CA VAL A 12 -5.01 -2.12 -0.89
C VAL A 12 -5.77 -1.83 -2.20
N THR A 13 -6.89 -2.52 -2.43
CA THR A 13 -7.74 -2.25 -3.62
C THR A 13 -8.40 -0.88 -3.53
N GLU A 14 -8.84 -0.45 -2.35
CA GLU A 14 -9.36 0.90 -2.12
C GLU A 14 -8.30 1.97 -2.38
N LEU A 15 -7.05 1.73 -1.93
CA LEU A 15 -5.93 2.63 -2.20
C LEU A 15 -5.64 2.77 -3.69
N GLU A 16 -5.64 1.67 -4.44
CA GLU A 16 -5.43 1.67 -5.89
C GLU A 16 -6.56 2.40 -6.63
N ALA A 17 -7.80 2.25 -6.18
CA ALA A 17 -8.95 2.96 -6.76
C ALA A 17 -8.89 4.47 -6.51
N GLU A 18 -8.50 4.89 -5.29
CA GLU A 18 -8.29 6.31 -4.96
C GLU A 18 -7.15 6.91 -5.76
N LEU A 19 -6.03 6.18 -5.90
CA LEU A 19 -4.91 6.52 -6.78
C LEU A 19 -5.36 6.74 -8.23
N ALA A 20 -6.13 5.81 -8.78
CA ALA A 20 -6.62 5.88 -10.16
C ALA A 20 -7.65 7.00 -10.36
N SER A 21 -8.42 7.33 -9.32
CA SER A 21 -9.37 8.44 -9.33
C SER A 21 -8.69 9.80 -9.20
N LEU A 22 -7.49 9.85 -8.63
CA LEU A 22 -6.71 11.08 -8.48
C LEU A 22 -5.86 11.32 -9.74
N ALA A 23 -6.47 12.05 -10.68
CA ALA A 23 -5.81 12.49 -11.91
C ALA A 23 -4.69 13.52 -11.69
N GLU A 24 -4.57 14.08 -10.48
CA GLU A 24 -3.60 15.13 -10.12
C GLU A 24 -2.31 14.59 -9.50
N LEU A 25 -2.13 13.26 -9.44
CA LEU A 25 -0.91 12.68 -8.90
C LEU A 25 0.27 12.88 -9.88
N ASP A 26 1.42 13.27 -9.33
CA ASP A 26 2.67 13.28 -10.09
C ASP A 26 2.97 11.88 -10.64
N GLU A 27 3.18 11.79 -11.95
CA GLU A 27 3.48 10.55 -12.68
C GLU A 27 4.56 9.66 -12.02
N PRO A 28 5.71 10.20 -11.52
CA PRO A 28 6.72 9.38 -10.84
C PRO A 28 6.25 8.84 -9.48
N THR A 29 5.50 9.63 -8.70
CA THR A 29 5.01 9.24 -7.38
C THR A 29 3.89 8.20 -7.51
N ARG A 30 3.06 8.35 -8.55
CA ARG A 30 2.02 7.39 -8.91
C ARG A 30 2.63 6.03 -9.27
N ALA A 31 3.65 6.01 -10.12
CA ALA A 31 4.32 4.79 -10.53
C ALA A 31 4.93 4.03 -9.33
N LEU A 32 5.57 4.75 -8.41
CA LEU A 32 6.11 4.18 -7.16
C LEU A 32 5.02 3.51 -6.31
N LEU A 33 3.89 4.19 -6.12
CA LEU A 33 2.80 3.68 -5.29
C LEU A 33 2.08 2.50 -5.97
N GLU A 34 1.85 2.57 -7.29
CA GLU A 34 1.29 1.45 -8.07
C GLU A 34 2.20 0.22 -8.02
N GLU A 35 3.52 0.40 -8.15
CA GLU A 35 4.47 -0.72 -8.10
C GLU A 35 4.44 -1.39 -6.72
N ALA A 36 4.43 -0.59 -5.65
CA ALA A 36 4.42 -1.12 -4.29
C ALA A 36 3.07 -1.79 -3.92
N VAL A 37 1.95 -1.24 -4.41
CA VAL A 37 0.61 -1.85 -4.28
C VAL A 37 0.51 -3.16 -5.05
N SER A 38 1.03 -3.21 -6.28
CA SER A 38 1.06 -4.42 -7.10
C SER A 38 1.93 -5.51 -6.46
N GLU A 39 3.08 -5.15 -5.93
CA GLU A 39 3.98 -6.07 -5.21
C GLU A 39 3.32 -6.63 -3.93
N LEU A 40 2.57 -5.79 -3.20
CA LEU A 40 1.72 -6.20 -2.09
C LEU A 40 0.66 -7.23 -2.50
N GLN A 41 -0.09 -6.95 -3.57
CA GLN A 41 -1.13 -7.87 -4.05
C GLN A 41 -0.53 -9.21 -4.49
N ALA A 42 0.60 -9.18 -5.20
CA ALA A 42 1.31 -10.38 -5.62
C ALA A 42 1.77 -11.23 -4.43
N THR A 43 2.25 -10.58 -3.37
CA THR A 43 2.68 -11.22 -2.12
C THR A 43 1.51 -11.80 -1.32
N LEU A 44 0.39 -11.08 -1.25
CA LEU A 44 -0.83 -11.59 -0.62
C LEU A 44 -1.42 -12.78 -1.39
N ALA A 45 -1.21 -12.85 -2.71
CA ALA A 45 -1.63 -13.96 -3.55
C ALA A 45 -0.68 -15.18 -3.47
N LYS A 46 0.64 -14.94 -3.37
CA LYS A 46 1.68 -15.96 -3.26
C LYS A 46 2.20 -15.98 -1.82
N GLN A 47 1.53 -16.72 -0.94
CA GLN A 47 1.89 -17.02 0.46
C GLN A 47 2.97 -16.12 1.14
N PRO A 48 2.65 -15.46 2.27
CA PRO A 48 3.46 -14.38 2.88
C PRO A 48 4.85 -14.78 3.44
N ALA A 49 5.39 -15.95 3.12
CA ALA A 49 6.59 -16.50 3.76
C ALA A 49 7.93 -16.05 3.16
N GLU A 50 7.97 -15.40 1.98
CA GLU A 50 9.23 -15.20 1.23
C GLU A 50 9.56 -13.76 0.81
N ILE A 51 8.78 -12.74 1.22
CA ILE A 51 9.09 -11.34 0.89
C ILE A 51 9.59 -10.63 2.14
N GLU A 52 10.64 -9.81 2.01
CA GLU A 52 11.09 -8.90 3.07
C GLU A 52 10.03 -7.80 3.29
N HIS A 53 9.01 -8.12 4.09
CA HIS A 53 7.89 -7.22 4.41
C HIS A 53 8.36 -5.86 4.91
N GLN A 54 9.52 -5.79 5.58
CA GLN A 54 10.15 -4.54 5.97
C GLN A 54 10.46 -3.64 4.76
N SER A 55 11.08 -4.16 3.70
CA SER A 55 11.44 -3.36 2.54
C SER A 55 10.20 -2.80 1.82
N LEU A 56 9.14 -3.61 1.72
CA LEU A 56 7.88 -3.20 1.10
C LEU A 56 7.16 -2.12 1.94
N THR A 57 7.20 -2.27 3.26
CA THR A 57 6.61 -1.30 4.19
C THR A 57 7.38 0.02 4.17
N GLU A 58 8.71 -0.02 4.10
CA GLU A 58 9.55 1.18 3.94
C GLU A 58 9.26 1.89 2.63
N ARG A 59 9.19 1.18 1.49
CA ARG A 59 8.85 1.77 0.19
C ARG A 59 7.47 2.43 0.18
N LEU A 60 6.46 1.78 0.79
CA LEU A 60 5.13 2.38 0.94
C LEU A 60 5.18 3.62 1.83
N SER A 61 6.00 3.59 2.89
CA SER A 61 6.12 4.70 3.84
C SER A 61 6.81 5.90 3.20
N GLU A 62 7.90 5.71 2.45
CA GLU A 62 8.56 6.77 1.69
C GLU A 62 7.61 7.40 0.66
N SER A 63 6.83 6.56 -0.03
CA SER A 63 5.81 7.04 -0.97
C SER A 63 4.69 7.80 -0.23
N ALA A 64 4.29 7.35 0.97
CA ALA A 64 3.31 8.03 1.80
C ALA A 64 3.77 9.44 2.18
N GLU A 65 5.03 9.61 2.57
CA GLU A 65 5.60 10.92 2.94
C GLU A 65 5.49 11.94 1.80
N ALA A 66 5.60 11.50 0.54
CA ALA A 66 5.36 12.36 -0.62
C ALA A 66 3.91 12.86 -0.72
N PHE A 67 2.95 12.11 -0.19
CA PHE A 67 1.52 12.47 -0.19
C PHE A 67 1.07 13.24 1.05
N GLU A 68 1.87 13.30 2.12
CA GLU A 68 1.49 13.99 3.36
C GLU A 68 1.13 15.45 3.11
N SER A 69 1.88 16.12 2.23
CA SER A 69 1.68 17.54 1.90
C SER A 69 0.64 17.75 0.79
N SER A 70 0.64 16.91 -0.24
CA SER A 70 -0.21 17.10 -1.43
C SER A 70 -1.60 16.45 -1.31
N HIS A 71 -1.70 15.29 -0.64
CA HIS A 71 -2.91 14.46 -0.60
C HIS A 71 -3.09 13.79 0.78
N PRO A 72 -3.57 14.53 1.80
CA PRO A 72 -3.72 14.00 3.17
C PRO A 72 -4.69 12.81 3.26
N THR A 73 -5.68 12.71 2.36
CA THR A 73 -6.60 11.57 2.29
C THR A 73 -5.87 10.29 1.86
N LEU A 74 -5.03 10.37 0.81
CA LEU A 74 -4.22 9.24 0.36
C LEU A 74 -3.22 8.83 1.42
N TYR A 75 -2.54 9.80 2.04
CA TYR A 75 -1.61 9.56 3.14
C TYR A 75 -2.26 8.70 4.24
N GLY A 76 -3.49 9.05 4.65
CA GLY A 76 -4.25 8.29 5.64
C GLY A 76 -4.55 6.85 5.20
N LEU A 77 -4.91 6.64 3.93
CA LEU A 77 -5.16 5.30 3.37
C LEU A 77 -3.88 4.46 3.30
N VAL A 78 -2.77 5.03 2.84
CA VAL A 78 -1.47 4.35 2.76
C VAL A 78 -0.99 3.97 4.16
N LYS A 79 -1.07 4.89 5.13
CA LYS A 79 -0.72 4.62 6.53
C LYS A 79 -1.57 3.50 7.14
N ARG A 80 -2.88 3.50 6.90
CA ARG A 80 -3.77 2.42 7.34
C ARG A 80 -3.39 1.06 6.73
N THR A 81 -2.92 1.06 5.49
CA THR A 81 -2.45 -0.16 4.79
C THR A 81 -1.15 -0.66 5.40
N ILE A 82 -0.19 0.24 5.68
CA ILE A 82 1.06 -0.04 6.41
C ILE A 82 0.77 -0.59 7.81
N ASP A 83 -0.15 0.02 8.57
CA ASP A 83 -0.52 -0.46 9.90
C ASP A 83 -1.17 -1.85 9.85
N ALA A 84 -2.00 -2.12 8.84
CA ALA A 84 -2.61 -3.42 8.62
C ALA A 84 -1.57 -4.51 8.29
N LEU A 85 -0.53 -4.15 7.52
CA LEU A 85 0.63 -5.01 7.25
C LEU A 85 1.45 -5.27 8.52
N ALA A 86 1.81 -4.22 9.26
CA ALA A 86 2.56 -4.33 10.51
C ALA A 86 1.82 -5.18 11.56
N GLN A 87 0.50 -5.05 11.65
CA GLN A 87 -0.32 -5.82 12.58
C GLN A 87 -0.49 -7.29 12.19
N MET A 88 -0.11 -7.67 10.96
CA MET A 88 -0.04 -9.07 10.55
C MET A 88 1.24 -9.78 11.04
N GLY A 89 2.22 -9.04 11.58
CA GLY A 89 3.28 -9.61 12.44
C GLY A 89 4.16 -10.65 11.75
N ILE A 90 4.61 -10.32 10.55
CA ILE A 90 5.73 -10.89 9.80
C ILE A 90 6.80 -9.82 9.71
#